data_AF-A0A954K0A0-F1
#
_entry.id   AF-A0A954K0A0-F1
#
_cell.length_a   1.000
_cell.length_b   1.000
_cell.length_c   1.000
_cell.angle_alpha   90.00
_cell.angle_beta   90.00
_cell.angle_gamma   90.00
#
_symmetry.space_group_name_H-M   'P 1'
#
loop_
_entity.id
_entity.type
_entity.pdbx_description
1 polymer ?
#
loop_
_entity_poly.entity_id
_entity_poly.type
_entity_poly.pdbx_seq_one_letter_code
_entity_poly.pdbx_strand_id
1 'polypeptide(L)'
;LTNPSAMKVLSIYVHEIGHIIELRRYGFRTGAPTFIPGLGALIRMQQPVMNAREDADIGLAGPIYGLGAALVALGLWLVTTAPIFAAIAGVGAWINLFNLLPFGSLDGGRGFRALSRHQKLVATACVAVAWYIARDGMLVLLLIGCVAQLLSNKPNEQGYPKAAWFYCFLIFFLTAISMVRFPDGIK
;
A
#
# COMPACT_ATOMS: atom_id res chain seq x y z
N LEU A 1 -3.28 6.62 -25.73
CA LEU A 1 -3.23 6.17 -24.31
C LEU A 1 -2.70 7.29 -23.40
N THR A 2 -3.17 8.53 -23.56
CA THR A 2 -2.70 9.71 -22.78
C THR A 2 -3.67 10.11 -21.67
N ASN A 3 -4.64 9.26 -21.34
CA ASN A 3 -5.68 9.60 -20.36
C ASN A 3 -5.18 9.28 -18.93
N PRO A 4 -5.00 10.28 -18.05
CA PRO A 4 -4.53 10.09 -16.67
C PRO A 4 -5.41 9.13 -15.86
N SER A 5 -6.69 9.02 -16.24
CA SER A 5 -7.62 8.10 -15.59
C SER A 5 -7.30 6.62 -15.88
N ALA A 6 -6.85 6.28 -17.09
CA ALA A 6 -6.50 4.91 -17.45
C ALA A 6 -5.28 4.39 -16.69
N MET A 7 -4.32 5.28 -16.39
CA MET A 7 -3.09 4.95 -15.68
C MET A 7 -3.35 4.65 -14.19
N LYS A 8 -4.21 5.45 -13.56
CA LYS A 8 -4.70 5.20 -12.19
C LYS A 8 -5.43 3.86 -12.11
N VAL A 9 -6.28 3.57 -13.10
CA VAL A 9 -7.05 2.34 -13.17
C VAL A 9 -6.15 1.11 -13.25
N LEU A 10 -5.06 1.13 -14.03
CA LEU A 10 -4.18 -0.02 -14.15
C LEU A 10 -3.41 -0.32 -12.84
N SER A 11 -2.86 0.69 -12.18
CA SER A 11 -2.15 0.49 -10.91
C SER A 11 -3.08 0.00 -9.80
N ILE A 12 -4.31 0.55 -9.73
CA ILE A 12 -5.33 0.09 -8.79
C ILE A 12 -5.76 -1.33 -9.14
N TYR A 13 -5.91 -1.67 -10.42
CA TYR A 13 -6.28 -3.02 -10.85
C TYR A 13 -5.29 -4.06 -10.35
N VAL A 14 -3.99 -3.85 -10.54
CA VAL A 14 -2.97 -4.79 -10.08
C VAL A 14 -2.94 -4.91 -8.55
N HIS A 15 -3.13 -3.78 -7.85
CA HIS A 15 -3.29 -3.76 -6.40
C HIS A 15 -4.47 -4.63 -5.93
N GLU A 16 -5.65 -4.45 -6.52
CA GLU A 16 -6.87 -5.19 -6.16
C GLU A 16 -6.76 -6.69 -6.48
N ILE A 17 -6.08 -7.03 -7.57
CA ILE A 17 -5.74 -8.41 -7.89
C ILE A 17 -4.86 -9.04 -6.80
N GLY A 18 -3.95 -8.27 -6.19
CA GLY A 18 -3.15 -8.72 -5.05
C GLY A 18 -4.02 -9.19 -3.88
N HIS A 19 -5.04 -8.41 -3.51
CA HIS A 19 -6.02 -8.82 -2.49
C HIS A 19 -6.78 -10.09 -2.88
N ILE A 20 -7.24 -10.18 -4.14
CA ILE A 20 -8.00 -11.34 -4.62
C ILE A 20 -7.15 -12.61 -4.57
N ILE A 21 -5.89 -12.53 -4.99
CA ILE A 21 -4.97 -13.66 -4.94
C ILE A 21 -4.79 -14.14 -3.50
N GLU A 22 -4.56 -13.24 -2.56
CA GLU A 22 -4.34 -13.62 -1.16
C GLU A 22 -5.62 -14.13 -0.49
N LEU A 23 -6.78 -13.54 -0.78
CA LEU A 23 -8.07 -14.05 -0.34
C LEU A 23 -8.31 -15.49 -0.81
N ARG A 24 -8.02 -15.78 -2.08
CA ARG A 24 -8.16 -17.13 -2.64
C ARG A 24 -7.16 -18.12 -2.04
N ARG A 25 -5.94 -17.67 -1.69
CA ARG A 25 -4.94 -18.51 -0.99
C ARG A 25 -5.43 -18.96 0.38
N TYR A 26 -6.17 -18.12 1.09
CA TYR A 26 -6.84 -18.48 2.35
C TYR A 26 -8.18 -19.22 2.16
N GLY A 27 -8.57 -19.54 0.92
CA GLY A 27 -9.79 -20.30 0.62
C GLY A 27 -11.07 -19.47 0.62
N PHE A 28 -10.99 -18.13 0.72
CA PHE A 28 -12.16 -17.27 0.65
C PHE A 28 -12.71 -17.21 -0.78
N ARG A 29 -14.05 -17.25 -0.89
CA ARG A 29 -14.75 -17.02 -2.16
C ARG A 29 -14.86 -15.52 -2.42
N THR A 30 -14.18 -15.06 -3.47
CA THR A 30 -14.19 -13.66 -3.91
C THR A 30 -15.09 -13.50 -5.13
N GLY A 31 -15.97 -12.48 -5.14
CA GLY A 31 -16.58 -12.01 -6.38
C GLY A 31 -15.57 -11.37 -7.33
N ALA A 32 -15.98 -11.08 -8.57
CA ALA A 32 -15.18 -10.25 -9.47
C ALA A 32 -15.04 -8.82 -8.90
N PRO A 33 -13.87 -8.16 -9.05
CA PRO A 33 -13.69 -6.79 -8.62
C PRO A 33 -14.63 -5.88 -9.42
N THR A 34 -15.52 -5.15 -8.74
CA THR A 34 -16.38 -4.16 -9.37
C THR A 34 -15.69 -2.80 -9.31
N PHE A 35 -15.33 -2.26 -10.46
CA PHE A 35 -14.79 -0.90 -10.55
C PHE A 35 -15.93 0.12 -10.42
N ILE A 36 -15.83 0.98 -9.42
CA ILE A 36 -16.72 2.13 -9.26
C ILE A 36 -15.96 3.37 -9.74
N PRO A 37 -16.42 4.02 -10.84
CA PRO A 37 -15.77 5.21 -11.37
C PRO A 37 -15.60 6.29 -10.28
N GLY A 38 -14.36 6.76 -10.10
CA GLY A 38 -14.03 7.81 -9.13
C GLY A 38 -13.82 7.35 -7.67
N LEU A 39 -14.18 6.12 -7.32
CA LEU A 39 -14.06 5.60 -5.94
C LEU A 39 -13.05 4.44 -5.79
N GLY A 40 -12.71 3.73 -6.86
CA GLY A 40 -11.77 2.60 -6.84
C GLY A 40 -12.43 1.28 -7.23
N ALA A 41 -11.85 0.15 -6.82
CA ALA A 41 -12.51 -1.14 -6.98
C ALA A 41 -13.05 -1.62 -5.63
N LEU A 42 -14.19 -2.31 -5.64
CA LEU A 42 -14.71 -3.00 -4.48
C LEU A 42 -14.74 -4.50 -4.76
N ILE A 43 -14.16 -5.27 -3.83
CA ILE A 43 -14.27 -6.71 -3.81
C ILE A 43 -15.39 -7.07 -2.83
N ARG A 44 -16.48 -7.67 -3.33
CA ARG A 44 -17.47 -8.29 -2.46
C ARG A 44 -16.90 -9.58 -1.88
N MET A 45 -16.56 -9.53 -0.59
CA MET A 45 -16.24 -10.70 0.22
C MET A 45 -17.52 -11.32 0.76
N GLN A 46 -17.66 -12.64 0.62
CA GLN A 46 -18.83 -13.38 1.10
C GLN A 46 -18.71 -13.80 2.57
N GLN A 47 -17.52 -13.68 3.17
CA GLN A 47 -17.22 -14.12 4.53
C GLN A 47 -16.30 -13.11 5.23
N PRO A 48 -16.52 -12.83 6.54
CA PRO A 48 -15.65 -11.94 7.31
C PRO A 48 -14.33 -12.63 7.68
N VAL A 49 -13.22 -11.89 7.63
CA VAL A 49 -11.90 -12.36 8.10
C VAL A 49 -11.83 -12.22 9.62
N MET A 50 -11.71 -13.34 10.33
CA MET A 50 -11.72 -13.36 11.80
C MET A 50 -10.32 -13.26 12.44
N ASN A 51 -9.28 -13.63 11.70
CA ASN A 51 -7.91 -13.70 12.20
C ASN A 51 -7.13 -12.45 11.78
N ALA A 52 -6.54 -11.75 12.75
CA ALA A 52 -5.76 -10.53 12.48
C ALA A 52 -4.55 -10.77 11.58
N ARG A 53 -3.91 -11.95 11.64
CA ARG A 53 -2.75 -12.29 10.79
C ARG A 53 -3.16 -12.46 9.33
N GLU A 54 -4.24 -13.19 9.09
CA GLU A 54 -4.82 -13.36 7.75
C GLU A 54 -5.30 -12.01 7.20
N ASP A 55 -5.95 -11.20 8.04
CA ASP A 55 -6.42 -9.87 7.63
C ASP A 55 -5.24 -8.96 7.25
N ALA A 56 -4.12 -9.05 7.97
CA ALA A 56 -2.89 -8.35 7.64
C ALA A 56 -2.22 -8.87 6.37
N ASP A 57 -2.16 -10.18 6.14
CA ASP A 57 -1.61 -10.76 4.91
C ASP A 57 -2.43 -10.33 3.69
N ILE A 58 -3.77 -10.43 3.78
CA ILE A 58 -4.67 -9.99 2.73
C ILE A 58 -4.55 -8.47 2.51
N GLY A 59 -4.53 -7.68 3.58
CA GLY A 59 -4.39 -6.23 3.50
C GLY A 59 -3.08 -5.80 2.84
N LEU A 60 -1.95 -6.38 3.24
CA LEU A 60 -0.65 -6.00 2.67
C LEU A 60 -0.41 -6.55 1.27
N ALA A 61 -1.17 -7.56 0.83
CA ALA A 61 -1.05 -8.11 -0.52
C ALA A 61 -1.31 -7.06 -1.61
N GLY A 62 -2.31 -6.19 -1.45
CA GLY A 62 -2.59 -5.14 -2.44
C GLY A 62 -1.39 -4.22 -2.67
N PRO A 63 -0.86 -3.57 -1.61
CA PRO A 63 0.37 -2.78 -1.69
C PRO A 63 1.58 -3.51 -2.24
N ILE A 64 1.75 -4.81 -1.95
CA ILE A 64 2.87 -5.62 -2.49
C ILE A 64 2.77 -5.75 -4.01
N TYR A 65 1.59 -6.09 -4.53
CA TYR A 65 1.38 -6.20 -5.98
C TYR A 65 1.44 -4.83 -6.66
N GLY A 66 0.90 -3.80 -5.99
CA GLY A 66 0.98 -2.42 -6.44
C GLY A 66 2.42 -1.90 -6.53
N LEU A 67 3.29 -2.24 -5.57
CA LEU A 67 4.71 -1.96 -5.64
C LEU A 67 5.37 -2.68 -6.83
N GLY A 68 5.02 -3.95 -7.06
CA GLY A 68 5.50 -4.69 -8.24
C GLY A 68 5.16 -3.99 -9.55
N ALA A 69 3.90 -3.53 -9.70
CA ALA A 69 3.48 -2.73 -10.86
C ALA A 69 4.25 -1.42 -11.00
N ALA A 70 4.46 -0.70 -9.88
CA ALA A 70 5.22 0.54 -9.87
C ALA A 70 6.70 0.33 -10.26
N LEU A 71 7.32 -0.75 -9.79
CA LEU A 71 8.70 -1.11 -10.15
C LEU A 71 8.83 -1.48 -11.63
N VAL A 72 7.88 -2.25 -12.18
CA VAL A 72 7.85 -2.56 -13.62
C VAL A 72 7.70 -1.28 -14.44
N ALA A 73 6.79 -0.39 -14.06
CA ALA A 73 6.63 0.90 -14.71
C ALA A 73 7.90 1.75 -14.61
N LEU A 74 8.55 1.80 -13.44
CA LEU A 74 9.81 2.51 -13.28
C LEU A 74 10.90 1.94 -14.20
N GLY A 75 11.04 0.62 -14.26
CA GLY A 75 12.00 -0.04 -15.16
C GLY A 75 11.73 0.25 -16.64
N LEU A 76 10.47 0.23 -17.07
CA LEU A 76 10.08 0.60 -18.43
C LEU A 76 10.40 2.07 -18.73
N TRP A 77 10.19 2.97 -17.77
CA TRP A 77 10.58 4.36 -17.94
C TRP A 77 12.10 4.53 -18.07
N LEU A 78 12.91 3.82 -17.27
CA LEU A 78 14.37 3.89 -17.35
C LEU A 78 14.91 3.45 -18.72
N VAL A 79 14.21 2.55 -19.42
CA VAL A 79 14.61 2.06 -20.75
C VAL A 79 14.04 2.92 -21.88
N THR A 80 12.78 3.30 -21.78
CA THR A 80 12.04 3.95 -22.90
C THR A 80 12.00 5.46 -22.79
N THR A 81 12.26 6.02 -21.61
CA THR A 81 12.05 7.43 -21.23
C THR A 81 10.62 7.95 -21.43
N ALA A 82 9.66 7.07 -21.71
CA ALA A 82 8.29 7.48 -22.01
C ALA A 82 7.59 8.02 -20.73
N PRO A 83 7.07 9.27 -20.74
CA PRO A 83 6.50 9.91 -19.53
C PRO A 83 5.34 9.15 -18.89
N ILE A 84 4.63 8.34 -19.67
CA ILE A 84 3.53 7.52 -19.17
C ILE A 84 3.96 6.51 -18.10
N PHE A 85 5.14 5.90 -18.26
CA PHE A 85 5.63 4.90 -17.30
C PHE A 85 6.11 5.55 -16.01
N ALA A 86 6.76 6.71 -16.11
CA ALA A 86 7.08 7.57 -14.97
C ALA A 86 5.84 7.91 -14.14
N ALA A 87 4.80 8.39 -14.83
CA ALA A 87 3.54 8.77 -14.20
C ALA A 87 2.81 7.56 -13.58
N ILE A 88 2.83 6.38 -14.20
CA ILE A 88 2.29 5.14 -13.59
C ILE A 88 3.08 4.78 -12.32
N ALA A 89 4.41 4.85 -12.35
CA ALA A 89 5.24 4.52 -11.19
C ALA A 89 5.01 5.48 -10.02
N GLY A 90 5.01 6.80 -10.28
CA GLY A 90 4.78 7.83 -9.26
C GLY A 90 3.38 7.78 -8.66
N VAL A 91 2.34 7.76 -9.51
CA VAL A 91 0.95 7.69 -9.04
C VAL A 91 0.68 6.35 -8.35
N GLY A 92 1.21 5.25 -8.88
CA GLY A 92 1.11 3.94 -8.25
C GLY A 92 1.76 3.94 -6.87
N ALA A 93 2.97 4.50 -6.72
CA ALA A 93 3.63 4.61 -5.43
C ALA A 93 2.79 5.41 -4.43
N TRP A 94 2.26 6.56 -4.85
CA TRP A 94 1.43 7.42 -4.02
C TRP A 94 0.13 6.72 -3.55
N ILE A 95 -0.58 6.03 -4.44
CA ILE A 95 -1.81 5.29 -4.10
C ILE A 95 -1.51 4.19 -3.08
N ASN A 96 -0.43 3.44 -3.27
CA ASN A 96 -0.05 2.38 -2.34
C ASN A 96 0.41 2.93 -0.98
N LEU A 97 1.11 4.08 -0.94
CA LEU A 97 1.42 4.78 0.31
C LEU A 97 0.15 5.24 1.03
N PHE A 98 -0.82 5.78 0.30
CA PHE A 98 -2.11 6.16 0.88
C PHE A 98 -2.85 4.95 1.47
N ASN A 99 -2.87 3.82 0.76
CA ASN A 99 -3.49 2.60 1.28
C ASN A 99 -2.76 2.01 2.50
N LEU A 100 -1.48 2.34 2.71
CA LEU A 100 -0.74 1.98 3.92
C LEU A 100 -1.07 2.85 5.14
N LEU A 101 -1.95 3.86 5.02
CA LEU A 101 -2.44 4.60 6.18
C LEU A 101 -3.07 3.63 7.18
N PRO A 102 -2.67 3.67 8.46
CA PRO A 102 -3.11 2.68 9.43
C PRO A 102 -4.48 3.07 10.05
N PHE A 103 -5.48 3.31 9.20
CA PHE A 103 -6.80 3.81 9.58
C PHE A 103 -7.93 3.01 8.92
N GLY A 104 -9.00 2.75 9.68
CA GLY A 104 -10.24 2.15 9.17
C GLY A 104 -10.01 0.83 8.42
N SER A 105 -10.60 0.73 7.24
CA SER A 105 -10.51 -0.44 6.35
C SER A 105 -9.34 -0.38 5.36
N LEU A 106 -8.48 0.64 5.43
CA LEU A 106 -7.29 0.73 4.57
C LEU A 106 -6.32 -0.42 4.88
N ASP A 107 -5.51 -0.78 3.91
CA ASP A 107 -4.60 -1.92 3.98
C ASP A 107 -3.61 -1.82 5.12
N GLY A 108 -3.06 -0.62 5.34
CA GLY A 108 -2.21 -0.34 6.48
C GLY A 108 -2.92 -0.54 7.81
N GLY A 109 -4.22 -0.26 7.88
CA GLY A 109 -5.03 -0.48 9.08
C GLY A 109 -5.26 -1.97 9.36
N ARG A 110 -5.40 -2.78 8.31
CA ARG A 110 -5.45 -4.25 8.40
C ARG A 110 -4.10 -4.81 8.85
N GLY A 111 -3.00 -4.31 8.28
CA GLY A 111 -1.63 -4.65 8.69
C GLY A 111 -1.31 -4.29 10.14
N PHE A 112 -1.56 -3.04 10.55
CA PHE A 112 -1.24 -2.53 11.88
C PHE A 112 -2.01 -3.20 13.01
N ARG A 113 -3.21 -3.72 12.75
CA ARG A 113 -4.02 -4.45 13.75
C ARG A 113 -3.36 -5.76 14.18
N ALA A 114 -2.55 -6.39 13.33
CA ALA A 114 -1.82 -7.61 13.67
C ALA A 114 -0.53 -7.35 14.48
N LEU A 115 -0.07 -6.11 14.58
CA LEU A 115 1.23 -5.78 15.15
C LEU A 115 1.19 -5.66 16.68
N SER A 116 2.26 -6.15 17.32
CA SER A 116 2.53 -5.87 18.73
C SER A 116 3.02 -4.44 18.93
N ARG A 117 3.07 -3.97 20.18
CA ARG A 117 3.50 -2.60 20.50
C ARG A 117 4.93 -2.30 20.00
N HIS A 118 5.86 -3.25 20.16
CA HIS A 118 7.22 -3.12 19.64
C HIS A 118 7.25 -3.06 18.12
N GLN A 119 6.45 -3.88 17.43
CA GLN A 119 6.37 -3.87 15.97
C GLN A 119 5.76 -2.58 15.44
N LYS A 120 4.73 -2.05 16.10
CA LYS A 120 4.17 -0.72 15.80
C LYS A 120 5.22 0.36 15.96
N LEU A 121 6.01 0.33 17.05
CA LEU A 121 7.09 1.30 17.27
C LEU A 121 8.12 1.26 16.13
N VAL A 122 8.55 0.06 15.72
CA VAL A 122 9.48 -0.12 14.59
C VAL A 122 8.89 0.41 13.28
N ALA A 123 7.63 0.10 12.98
CA ALA A 123 6.95 0.62 11.79
C ALA A 123 6.82 2.16 11.82
N THR A 124 6.44 2.73 12.96
CA THR A 124 6.38 4.19 13.16
C THR A 124 7.76 4.84 12.95
N ALA A 125 8.83 4.24 13.49
CA ALA A 125 10.19 4.73 13.29
C ALA A 125 10.62 4.65 11.81
N CYS A 126 10.26 3.57 11.11
CA CYS A 126 10.50 3.42 9.68
C CYS A 126 9.83 4.54 8.87
N VAL A 127 8.56 4.84 9.17
CA VAL A 127 7.83 5.95 8.53
C VAL A 127 8.45 7.31 8.87
N ALA A 128 8.88 7.52 10.12
CA ALA A 128 9.54 8.77 10.53
C ALA A 128 10.86 9.02 9.78
N VAL A 129 11.68 7.96 9.61
CA VAL A 129 12.92 8.03 8.84
C VAL A 129 12.62 8.29 7.36
N ALA A 130 11.65 7.58 6.78
CA ALA A 130 11.22 7.81 5.41
C ALA A 130 10.76 9.26 5.19
N TRP A 131 9.96 9.81 6.11
CA TRP A 131 9.52 11.21 6.07
C TRP A 131 10.71 12.18 6.17
N TYR A 132 11.65 11.94 7.09
CA TYR A 132 12.82 12.79 7.26
C TYR A 132 13.66 12.88 5.97
N ILE A 133 13.75 11.79 5.21
CA ILE A 133 14.51 11.71 3.96
C ILE A 133 13.71 12.33 2.80
N ALA A 134 12.46 11.93 2.59
CA ALA A 134 11.68 12.28 1.41
C ALA A 134 10.99 13.65 1.50
N ARG A 135 10.70 14.13 2.73
CA ARG A 135 9.96 15.37 3.00
C ARG A 135 8.58 15.43 2.30
N ASP A 136 7.96 14.26 2.14
CA ASP A 136 6.65 14.11 1.51
C ASP A 136 5.50 14.33 2.52
N GLY A 137 4.45 15.05 2.12
CA GLY A 137 3.27 15.29 2.95
C GLY A 137 2.46 14.02 3.26
N MET A 138 2.42 13.04 2.35
CA MET A 138 1.75 11.75 2.59
C MET A 138 2.39 11.00 3.77
N LEU A 139 3.71 11.07 3.90
CA LEU A 139 4.44 10.41 4.99
C LEU A 139 4.15 11.07 6.35
N VAL A 140 3.78 12.35 6.38
CA VAL A 140 3.29 13.00 7.60
C VAL A 140 1.95 12.39 8.04
N LEU A 141 1.02 12.20 7.10
CA LEU A 141 -0.27 11.57 7.39
C LEU A 141 -0.08 10.12 7.89
N LEU A 142 0.81 9.36 7.24
CA LEU A 142 1.22 8.04 7.68
C LEU A 142 1.79 8.05 9.08
N LEU A 143 2.70 9.00 9.38
CA LEU A 143 3.32 9.10 10.69
C LEU A 143 2.28 9.39 11.78
N ILE A 144 1.35 10.33 11.54
CA ILE A 144 0.25 10.64 12.47
C ILE A 144 -0.59 9.39 12.73
N GLY A 145 -0.97 8.66 11.67
CA GLY A 145 -1.73 7.42 11.81
C GLY A 145 -0.97 6.36 12.60
N CYS A 146 0.32 6.17 12.34
CA CYS A 146 1.16 5.19 13.02
C CYS A 146 1.31 5.52 14.50
N VAL A 147 1.52 6.80 14.84
CA VAL A 147 1.57 7.28 16.23
C VAL A 147 0.23 7.07 16.92
N ALA A 148 -0.89 7.44 16.29
CA ALA A 148 -2.22 7.23 16.87
C ALA A 148 -2.48 5.74 17.19
N GLN A 149 -2.09 4.84 16.30
CA GLN A 149 -2.24 3.39 16.50
C GLN A 149 -1.27 2.79 17.51
N LEU A 150 -0.09 3.41 17.69
CA LEU A 150 0.87 3.04 18.72
C LEU A 150 0.39 3.45 20.11
N LEU A 151 -0.30 4.58 20.22
CA LEU A 151 -0.89 5.09 21.46
C LEU A 151 -2.23 4.41 21.83
N SER A 152 -2.86 3.71 20.89
CA SER A 152 -4.10 2.97 21.12
C SER A 152 -3.90 1.75 22.01
N ASN A 153 -4.74 1.61 23.04
CA ASN A 153 -4.66 0.57 24.10
C ASN A 153 -5.01 -0.86 23.66
N LYS A 154 -5.18 -1.15 22.37
CA LYS A 154 -5.50 -2.50 21.85
C LYS A 154 -4.36 -3.10 21.00
N PRO A 155 -3.12 -3.26 21.51
CA PRO A 155 -2.07 -3.97 20.78
C PRO A 155 -2.34 -5.48 20.76
N ASN A 156 -1.94 -6.15 19.67
CA ASN A 156 -1.96 -7.61 19.61
C ASN A 156 -0.74 -8.16 20.34
N GLU A 157 -0.93 -8.83 21.48
CA GLU A 157 0.18 -9.34 22.30
C GLU A 157 1.04 -10.39 21.59
N GLN A 158 0.44 -11.20 20.71
CA GLN A 158 1.19 -12.20 19.95
C GLN A 158 2.04 -11.56 18.84
N GLY A 159 1.61 -10.40 18.34
CA GLY A 159 2.21 -9.73 17.20
C GLY A 159 2.25 -10.55 15.92
N TYR A 160 2.76 -9.93 14.86
CA TYR A 160 2.99 -10.60 13.59
C TYR A 160 4.21 -10.02 12.86
N PRO A 161 5.42 -10.60 13.06
CA PRO A 161 6.67 -10.06 12.52
C PRO A 161 6.68 -9.95 10.99
N LYS A 162 6.04 -10.90 10.30
CA LYS A 162 5.91 -10.90 8.84
C LYS A 162 5.22 -9.63 8.34
N ALA A 163 4.09 -9.25 8.95
CA ALA A 163 3.39 -8.02 8.58
C ALA A 163 4.22 -6.77 8.88
N ALA A 164 4.94 -6.73 10.01
CA ALA A 164 5.82 -5.60 10.34
C ALA A 164 6.93 -5.42 9.28
N TRP A 165 7.55 -6.53 8.87
CA TRP A 165 8.58 -6.55 7.84
C TRP A 165 8.04 -6.07 6.50
N PHE A 166 6.92 -6.62 6.02
CA PHE A 166 6.31 -6.19 4.76
C PHE A 166 5.89 -4.72 4.80
N TYR A 167 5.33 -4.24 5.91
CA TYR A 167 4.97 -2.83 6.04
C TYR A 167 6.20 -1.93 5.89
N CYS A 168 7.29 -2.21 6.61
CA CYS A 168 8.52 -1.42 6.51
C CYS A 168 9.16 -1.51 5.12
N PHE A 169 9.17 -2.70 4.52
CA PHE A 169 9.63 -2.93 3.15
C PHE A 169 8.86 -2.06 2.15
N LEU A 170 7.53 -2.06 2.24
CA LEU A 170 6.68 -1.25 1.37
C LEU A 170 6.93 0.24 1.56
N ILE A 171 6.99 0.72 2.80
CA ILE A 171 7.30 2.13 3.11
C ILE A 171 8.63 2.54 2.47
N PHE A 172 9.68 1.72 2.61
CA PHE A 172 10.99 2.02 2.04
C PHE A 172 10.94 2.14 0.50
N PHE A 173 10.45 1.11 -0.18
CA PHE A 173 10.49 1.08 -1.65
C PHE A 173 9.51 2.05 -2.29
N LEU A 174 8.30 2.20 -1.76
CA LEU A 174 7.32 3.15 -2.29
C LEU A 174 7.79 4.60 -2.09
N THR A 175 8.43 4.90 -0.96
CA THR A 175 9.05 6.21 -0.74
C THR A 175 10.22 6.44 -1.70
N ALA A 176 11.05 5.43 -1.94
CA ALA A 176 12.15 5.55 -2.89
C ALA A 176 11.64 5.86 -4.31
N ILE A 177 10.53 5.23 -4.73
CA ILE A 177 9.89 5.53 -6.03
C ILE A 177 9.29 6.95 -6.02
N SER A 178 8.64 7.39 -4.93
CA SER A 178 8.04 8.73 -4.88
C SER A 178 9.09 9.86 -4.89
N MET A 179 10.33 9.56 -4.50
CA MET A 179 11.46 10.49 -4.58
C MET A 179 12.07 10.61 -5.99
N VAL A 180 11.74 9.70 -6.92
CA VAL A 180 12.25 9.77 -8.30
C VAL A 180 11.72 11.04 -8.95
N ARG A 181 12.65 11.89 -9.41
CA ARG A 181 12.31 13.10 -10.15
C ARG A 181 12.16 12.75 -11.62
N PHE A 182 10.92 12.65 -12.07
CA PHE A 182 10.62 12.53 -13.48
C PHE A 182 10.81 13.89 -14.17
N PRO A 183 11.51 13.94 -15.32
CA PRO A 183 11.52 15.13 -16.17
C PRO A 183 10.08 15.53 -16.52
N ASP A 184 9.82 16.84 -16.56
CA ASP A 184 8.53 17.47 -16.96
C ASP A 184 7.40 17.55 -15.93
N GLY A 185 7.73 17.82 -14.65
CA GLY A 185 6.75 18.40 -13.71
C GLY A 185 5.54 17.51 -13.38
N ILE A 186 5.58 16.23 -13.75
CA ILE A 186 4.58 15.24 -13.36
C ILE A 186 4.86 14.86 -11.90
N LYS A 187 4.33 15.67 -10.98
CA LYS A 187 4.13 15.32 -9.57
C LYS A 187 2.64 15.10 -9.32
#